data_AF-A0A150TEN7-F1
#
_entry.id   AF-A0A150TEN7-F1
#
_cell.length_a   1.000
_cell.length_b   1.000
_cell.length_c   1.000
_cell.angle_alpha   90.00
_cell.angle_beta   90.00
_cell.angle_gamma   90.00
#
_symmetry.space_group_name_H-M   'P 1'
#
loop_
_entity.id
_entity.type
_entity.pdbx_description
1 polymer ?
#
loop_
_entity_poly.entity_id
_entity_poly.type
_entity_poly.pdbx_seq_one_letter_code
_entity_poly.pdbx_strand_id
1 'polypeptide(L)'
;MPDDYALMHGDCVELGKQLTVLTRSEQVAALSAKLTPEQRGETEKRIDAVAATLGEQYAQSCEQNVGKHVDPRSLKCAFDARSVRAFEACLNAPPPAK
;
A
#
# COMPACT_ATOMS: atom_id res chain seq x y z
N MET A 1 -6.17 -26.22 10.82
CA MET A 1 -6.91 -25.08 10.22
C MET A 1 -6.41 -24.99 8.79
N PRO A 2 -7.23 -24.82 7.75
CA PRO A 2 -6.69 -24.63 6.41
C PRO A 2 -5.82 -23.37 6.46
N ASP A 3 -4.51 -23.54 6.29
CA ASP A 3 -3.45 -22.51 6.38
C ASP A 3 -3.38 -21.65 5.11
N ASP A 4 -4.40 -21.77 4.27
CA ASP A 4 -4.39 -21.42 2.87
C ASP A 4 -5.34 -20.24 2.64
N TYR A 5 -4.91 -19.04 3.03
CA TYR A 5 -5.61 -17.81 2.64
C TYR A 5 -5.34 -17.55 1.16
N ALA A 6 -6.38 -17.68 0.34
CA ALA A 6 -6.30 -17.31 -1.06
C ALA A 6 -6.55 -15.81 -1.20
N LEU A 7 -5.57 -15.10 -1.78
CA LEU A 7 -5.69 -13.68 -2.07
C LEU A 7 -6.92 -13.43 -2.95
N MET A 8 -7.83 -12.55 -2.53
CA MET A 8 -9.01 -12.18 -3.32
C MET A 8 -8.87 -10.79 -3.93
N HIS A 9 -9.71 -10.51 -4.94
CA HIS A 9 -9.78 -9.18 -5.56
C HIS A 9 -10.03 -8.08 -4.51
N GLY A 10 -10.90 -8.34 -3.53
CA GLY A 10 -11.18 -7.41 -2.43
C GLY A 10 -9.93 -7.06 -1.62
N ASP A 11 -9.06 -8.04 -1.35
CA ASP A 11 -7.80 -7.80 -0.64
C ASP A 11 -6.87 -6.91 -1.45
N CYS A 12 -6.75 -7.15 -2.74
CA CYS A 12 -5.91 -6.35 -3.62
C CYS A 12 -6.35 -4.88 -3.68
N VAL A 13 -7.67 -4.65 -3.73
CA VAL A 13 -8.24 -3.30 -3.68
C VAL A 13 -7.97 -2.64 -2.33
N GLU A 14 -8.16 -3.34 -1.22
CA GLU A 14 -7.91 -2.82 0.13
C GLU A 14 -6.41 -2.53 0.36
N LEU A 15 -5.52 -3.41 -0.10
CA LEU A 15 -4.07 -3.21 -0.06
C LEU A 15 -3.64 -2.00 -0.91
N GLY A 16 -4.21 -1.85 -2.10
CA GLY A 16 -3.97 -0.69 -2.96
C GLY A 16 -4.39 0.62 -2.28
N LYS A 17 -5.56 0.66 -1.65
CA LYS A 17 -6.00 1.82 -0.86
C LYS A 17 -5.07 2.12 0.31
N GLN A 18 -4.61 1.10 1.03
CA GLN A 18 -3.66 1.26 2.13
C GLN A 18 -2.36 1.90 1.61
N LEU A 19 -1.83 1.41 0.49
CA LEU A 19 -0.65 1.97 -0.16
C LEU A 19 -0.85 3.45 -0.56
N THR A 20 -2.02 3.79 -1.10
CA THR A 20 -2.39 5.18 -1.41
C THR A 20 -2.34 6.06 -0.17
N VAL A 21 -2.97 5.64 0.93
CA VAL A 21 -3.00 6.42 2.18
C VAL A 21 -1.60 6.61 2.77
N LEU A 22 -0.78 5.55 2.78
CA LEU A 22 0.60 5.60 3.27
C LEU A 22 1.47 6.54 2.43
N THR A 23 1.41 6.37 1.11
CA THR A 23 2.16 7.20 0.15
C THR A 23 1.79 8.67 0.29
N ARG A 24 0.49 8.97 0.37
CA ARG A 24 0.01 10.34 0.58
C ARG A 24 0.54 10.90 1.90
N SER A 25 0.42 10.15 2.99
CA SER A 25 0.84 10.59 4.32
C SER A 25 2.34 10.88 4.37
N GLU A 26 3.17 10.02 3.80
CA GLU A 26 4.63 10.24 3.76
C GLU A 26 5.01 11.43 2.88
N GLN A 27 4.43 11.55 1.68
CA GLN A 27 4.75 12.67 0.79
C GLN A 27 4.24 14.01 1.32
N VAL A 28 3.07 14.04 1.95
CA VAL A 28 2.55 15.26 2.61
C VAL A 28 3.41 15.64 3.81
N ALA A 29 3.87 14.66 4.60
CA ALA A 29 4.80 14.92 5.72
C ALA A 29 6.17 15.41 5.25
N ALA A 30 6.60 15.00 4.05
CA ALA A 30 7.83 15.46 3.41
C ALA A 30 7.72 16.86 2.78
N LEU A 31 6.53 17.46 2.72
CA LEU A 31 6.35 18.81 2.20
C LEU A 31 7.12 19.83 3.04
N SER A 32 7.83 20.71 2.35
CA SER A 32 8.57 21.79 3.00
C SER A 32 7.61 22.75 3.71
N ALA A 33 7.92 23.07 4.97
CA ALA A 33 7.21 24.10 5.74
C ALA A 33 7.31 25.52 5.13
N LYS A 34 8.16 25.70 4.12
CA LYS A 34 8.35 26.96 3.39
C LYS A 34 7.34 27.18 2.27
N LEU A 35 6.53 26.18 1.92
CA LEU A 35 5.50 26.31 0.89
C LEU A 35 4.38 27.24 1.38
N THR A 36 3.89 28.10 0.48
CA THR A 36 2.66 28.86 0.74
C THR A 36 1.46 27.91 0.80
N PRO A 37 0.34 28.29 1.44
CA PRO A 37 -0.87 27.45 1.47
C PRO A 37 -1.38 27.07 0.08
N GLU A 38 -1.27 27.97 -0.91
CA GLU A 38 -1.64 27.69 -2.31
C GLU A 38 -0.74 26.62 -2.94
N GLN A 39 0.60 26.76 -2.82
CA GLN A 39 1.56 25.78 -3.34
C GLN A 39 1.42 24.42 -2.64
N ARG A 40 1.16 24.44 -1.34
CA ARG A 40 0.91 23.24 -0.55
C ARG A 40 -0.34 22.53 -1.06
N GLY A 41 -1.45 23.24 -1.25
CA GLY A 41 -2.69 22.67 -1.79
C GLY A 41 -2.54 22.08 -3.19
N GLU A 42 -1.80 22.75 -4.09
CA GLU A 42 -1.50 22.19 -5.42
C GLU A 42 -0.63 20.93 -5.34
N THR A 43 0.37 20.94 -4.47
CA THR A 43 1.27 19.79 -4.31
C THR A 43 0.55 18.62 -3.65
N GLU A 44 -0.30 18.87 -2.66
CA GLU A 44 -1.16 17.84 -2.05
C GLU A 44 -2.09 17.18 -3.07
N LYS A 45 -2.67 17.95 -4.00
CA LYS A 45 -3.46 17.38 -5.12
C LYS A 45 -2.64 16.49 -6.04
N ARG A 46 -1.41 16.90 -6.36
CA ARG A 46 -0.50 16.08 -7.18
C ARG A 46 -0.10 14.79 -6.45
N ILE A 47 0.19 14.89 -5.15
CA ILE A 47 0.48 13.73 -4.30
C ILE A 47 -0.71 12.77 -4.29
N ASP A 48 -1.93 13.28 -4.12
CA ASP A 48 -3.15 12.47 -4.12
C ASP A 48 -3.31 11.69 -5.43
N ALA A 49 -3.14 12.36 -6.58
CA ALA A 49 -3.20 11.71 -7.89
C ALA A 49 -2.11 10.63 -8.07
N VAL A 50 -0.88 10.90 -7.65
CA VAL A 50 0.23 9.92 -7.72
C VAL A 50 -0.04 8.74 -6.79
N ALA A 51 -0.49 8.99 -5.56
CA ALA A 51 -0.80 7.96 -4.58
C ALA A 51 -1.97 7.08 -5.03
N ALA A 52 -3.00 7.66 -5.66
CA ALA A 52 -4.11 6.91 -6.26
C ALA A 52 -3.61 6.00 -7.39
N THR A 53 -2.82 6.57 -8.32
CA THR A 53 -2.24 5.82 -9.45
C THR A 53 -1.35 4.66 -8.97
N LEU A 54 -0.58 4.85 -7.90
CA LEU A 54 0.23 3.79 -7.29
C LEU A 54 -0.62 2.69 -6.65
N GLY A 55 -1.67 3.07 -5.92
CA GLY A 55 -2.61 2.12 -5.33
C GLY A 55 -3.35 1.29 -6.37
N GLU A 56 -3.79 1.92 -7.47
CA GLU A 56 -4.43 1.23 -8.60
C GLU A 56 -3.47 0.26 -9.29
N GLN A 57 -2.25 0.69 -9.62
CA GLN A 57 -1.24 -0.19 -10.21
C GLN A 57 -0.91 -1.38 -9.31
N TYR A 58 -0.82 -1.15 -8.00
CA TYR A 58 -0.61 -2.22 -7.03
C TYR A 58 -1.80 -3.20 -7.04
N ALA A 59 -3.04 -2.69 -6.98
CA ALA A 59 -4.23 -3.52 -7.02
C ALA A 59 -4.26 -4.39 -8.30
N GLN A 60 -4.01 -3.80 -9.46
CA GLN A 60 -3.95 -4.52 -10.75
C GLN A 60 -2.85 -5.60 -10.78
N SER A 61 -1.67 -5.32 -10.24
CA SER A 61 -0.58 -6.31 -10.16
C SER A 61 -0.89 -7.41 -9.14
N CYS A 62 -1.52 -7.05 -8.02
CA CYS A 62 -2.00 -7.96 -7.01
C CYS A 62 -3.08 -8.91 -7.57
N GLU A 63 -3.97 -8.40 -8.42
CA GLU A 63 -4.99 -9.20 -9.11
C GLU A 63 -4.41 -10.34 -9.95
N GLN A 64 -3.20 -10.18 -10.50
CA GLN A 64 -2.50 -11.26 -11.21
C GLN A 64 -2.09 -12.42 -10.28
N ASN A 65 -2.10 -12.18 -8.98
CA ASN A 65 -1.77 -13.15 -7.94
C ASN A 65 -3.01 -13.59 -7.15
N VAL A 66 -4.22 -13.14 -7.51
CA VAL A 66 -5.48 -13.60 -6.91
C VAL A 66 -5.63 -15.10 -7.14
N GLY A 67 -6.10 -15.79 -6.11
CA GLY A 67 -6.18 -17.25 -6.08
C GLY A 67 -4.87 -17.96 -5.73
N LYS A 68 -3.74 -17.24 -5.62
CA LYS A 68 -2.54 -17.78 -4.98
C LYS A 68 -2.68 -17.73 -3.46
N HIS A 69 -2.10 -18.74 -2.82
CA HIS A 69 -1.99 -18.75 -1.37
C HIS A 69 -0.97 -17.71 -0.92
N VAL A 70 -1.42 -16.82 -0.06
CA VAL A 70 -0.59 -15.78 0.55
C VAL A 70 -0.65 -15.97 2.05
N ASP A 71 0.45 -15.63 2.73
CA ASP A 71 0.49 -15.75 4.18
C ASP A 71 -0.43 -14.67 4.80
N PRO A 72 -1.43 -15.06 5.61
CA PRO A 72 -2.37 -14.12 6.20
C PRO A 72 -1.71 -13.16 7.20
N ARG A 73 -0.55 -13.53 7.76
CA ARG A 73 0.24 -12.65 8.64
C ARG A 73 0.95 -11.58 7.84
N SER A 74 1.47 -11.90 6.66
CA SER A 74 2.03 -10.92 5.72
C SER A 74 0.98 -9.88 5.30
N LEU A 75 -0.25 -10.31 5.00
CA LEU A 75 -1.36 -9.40 4.72
C LEU A 75 -1.68 -8.51 5.92
N LYS A 76 -1.85 -9.10 7.11
CA LYS A 76 -2.12 -8.34 8.34
C LYS A 76 -1.02 -7.32 8.65
N CYS A 77 0.24 -7.71 8.44
CA CYS A 77 1.41 -6.84 8.58
C CYS A 77 1.33 -5.66 7.60
N ALA A 78 0.97 -5.91 6.34
CA ALA A 78 0.83 -4.86 5.34
C ALA A 78 -0.30 -3.87 5.71
N PHE A 79 -1.43 -4.37 6.23
CA PHE A 79 -2.52 -3.50 6.69
C PHE A 79 -2.17 -2.67 7.93
N ASP A 80 -1.33 -3.18 8.84
CA ASP A 80 -0.87 -2.45 10.03
C ASP A 80 0.33 -1.52 9.74
N ALA A 81 0.93 -1.64 8.55
CA ALA A 81 2.09 -0.86 8.16
C ALA A 81 1.80 0.64 8.22
N ARG A 82 2.80 1.39 8.72
CA ARG A 82 2.73 2.86 8.87
C ARG A 82 3.58 3.62 7.86
N SER A 83 4.25 2.90 6.96
CA SER A 83 5.06 3.47 5.88
C SER A 83 5.02 2.53 4.68
N VAL A 84 5.25 3.09 3.49
CA VAL A 84 5.30 2.33 2.23
C VAL A 84 6.36 1.23 2.33
N ARG A 85 7.52 1.55 2.91
CA ARG A 85 8.60 0.59 3.09
C ARG A 85 8.22 -0.58 4.00
N ALA A 86 7.47 -0.33 5.08
CA ALA A 86 7.00 -1.40 5.96
C ALA A 86 5.96 -2.26 5.26
N PHE A 87 5.04 -1.64 4.50
CA PHE A 87 4.05 -2.32 3.68
C PHE A 87 4.71 -3.28 2.67
N GLU A 88 5.69 -2.79 1.91
CA GLU A 88 6.44 -3.61 0.97
C GLU A 88 7.25 -4.71 1.65
N ALA A 89 7.84 -4.43 2.82
CA ALA A 89 8.59 -5.44 3.57
C ALA A 89 7.69 -6.58 4.07
N CYS A 90 6.46 -6.29 4.47
CA CYS A 90 5.48 -7.31 4.88
C CYS A 90 5.11 -8.25 3.72
N LEU A 91 4.94 -7.69 2.52
CA LEU A 91 4.51 -8.43 1.33
C LEU A 91 5.64 -9.16 0.61
N ASN A 92 6.88 -8.63 0.71
CA ASN A 92 8.07 -9.25 0.13
C ASN A 92 8.88 -10.08 1.14
N ALA A 93 8.42 -10.20 2.39
CA ALA A 93 9.09 -11.04 3.36
C ALA A 93 9.09 -12.50 2.87
N PRO A 94 10.25 -13.18 2.83
CA PRO A 94 10.27 -14.60 2.51
C PRO A 94 9.42 -15.33 3.57
N PRO A 95 8.65 -16.36 3.18
CA PRO A 95 7.91 -17.16 4.15
C PRO A 95 8.91 -17.69 5.18
N PRO A 96 8.55 -17.73 6.48
CA PRO A 96 9.45 -18.22 7.50
C PRO A 96 9.88 -19.64 7.12
N ALA A 97 11.20 -19.85 7.03
CA ALA A 97 11.76 -21.16 6.74
C ALA A 97 11.26 -22.14 7.81
N LYS A 98 10.60 -23.20 7.35
CA LYS A 98 9.98 -24.25 8.16
C LYS A 98 10.99 -24.98 9.03
#